data_AF-A0AAV1Y7Z6-F1
#
_entry.id   AF-A0AAV1Y7Z6-F1
#
_cell.length_a   1.000
_cell.length_b   1.000
_cell.length_c   1.000
_cell.angle_alpha   90.00
_cell.angle_beta   90.00
_cell.angle_gamma   90.00
#
_symmetry.space_group_name_H-M   'P 1'
#
loop_
_entity.id
_entity.type
_entity.pdbx_description
1 polymer ?
#
loop_
_entity_poly.entity_id
_entity_poly.type
_entity_poly.pdbx_seq_one_letter_code
_entity_poly.pdbx_strand_id
1 'polypeptide(L)'
;MREWNITRKEYAIEYAKKHNVLVAVTNKTIYSRDWNLWHLSHELMGRDISPASLLVELNEVSGRHEIGRIDMVENRLVGMKSRGVYETPGGTILFTIERELKSLALDRETIQVKDSFALKYAKLGYVGRWFEPLRESMDEFM
;
A
#
# COMPACT_ATOMS: atom_id res chain seq x y z
N MET A 1 -2.18 -16.37 -18.03
CA MET A 1 -2.01 -15.34 -19.08
C MET A 1 -0.87 -15.66 -20.05
N ARG A 2 0.42 -15.72 -19.64
CA ARG A 2 1.55 -15.89 -20.61
C ARG A 2 1.40 -17.09 -21.56
N GLU A 3 0.81 -18.18 -21.10
CA GLU A 3 0.57 -19.42 -21.86
C GLU A 3 -0.91 -19.60 -22.30
N TRP A 4 -1.79 -18.65 -21.97
CA TRP A 4 -3.24 -18.80 -22.12
C TRP A 4 -3.79 -17.81 -23.15
N ASN A 5 -4.49 -18.29 -24.17
CA ASN A 5 -5.09 -17.49 -25.24
C ASN A 5 -6.29 -16.61 -24.80
N ILE A 6 -6.48 -16.40 -23.49
CA ILE A 6 -7.52 -15.53 -22.93
C ILE A 6 -6.97 -14.10 -22.82
N THR A 7 -7.26 -13.29 -23.84
CA THR A 7 -6.76 -11.91 -23.98
C THR A 7 -7.71 -10.84 -23.45
N ARG A 8 -8.98 -11.18 -23.16
CA ARG A 8 -10.03 -10.25 -22.70
C ARG A 8 -10.93 -10.87 -21.63
N LYS A 9 -11.65 -10.01 -20.90
CA LYS A 9 -12.56 -10.39 -19.80
C LYS A 9 -13.72 -11.26 -20.29
N GLU A 10 -14.21 -11.01 -21.50
CA GLU A 10 -15.36 -11.69 -22.09
C GLU A 10 -15.03 -13.18 -22.30
N TYR A 11 -13.89 -13.49 -22.93
CA TYR A 11 -13.40 -14.85 -23.10
C TYR A 11 -13.11 -15.56 -21.76
N ALA A 12 -12.70 -14.82 -20.72
CA ALA A 12 -12.55 -15.38 -19.38
C ALA A 12 -13.90 -15.80 -18.77
N ILE A 13 -14.95 -15.00 -18.99
CA ILE A 13 -16.32 -15.31 -18.54
C ILE A 13 -16.92 -16.48 -19.33
N GLU A 14 -16.68 -16.56 -20.65
CA GLU A 14 -17.13 -17.69 -21.47
C GLU A 14 -16.42 -18.99 -21.09
N TYR A 15 -15.09 -18.95 -20.86
CA TYR A 15 -14.32 -20.08 -20.35
C TYR A 15 -14.83 -20.53 -18.98
N ALA A 16 -15.04 -19.60 -18.05
CA ALA A 16 -15.58 -19.90 -16.72
C ALA A 16 -16.96 -20.58 -16.80
N LYS A 17 -17.89 -20.04 -17.61
CA LYS A 17 -19.21 -20.66 -17.86
C LYS A 17 -19.08 -22.08 -18.43
N LYS A 18 -18.21 -22.29 -19.42
CA LYS A 18 -17.97 -23.60 -20.05
C LYS A 18 -17.44 -24.65 -19.05
N HIS A 19 -16.75 -24.20 -18.01
CA HIS A 19 -16.22 -25.05 -16.93
C HIS A 19 -17.04 -24.98 -15.63
N ASN A 20 -18.32 -24.53 -15.71
CA ASN A 20 -19.25 -24.41 -14.57
C ASN A 20 -18.75 -23.56 -13.39
N VAL A 21 -17.80 -22.65 -13.62
CA VAL A 21 -17.32 -21.69 -12.62
C VAL A 21 -18.27 -20.50 -12.58
N LEU A 22 -18.91 -20.29 -11.43
CA LEU A 22 -19.83 -19.16 -11.21
C LEU A 22 -19.07 -17.83 -11.16
N VAL A 23 -19.47 -16.86 -11.99
CA VAL A 23 -18.85 -15.53 -12.06
C VAL A 23 -19.87 -14.45 -11.69
N ALA A 24 -19.74 -13.88 -10.49
CA ALA A 24 -20.65 -12.85 -9.97
C ALA A 24 -20.34 -11.40 -10.45
N VAL A 25 -19.34 -11.22 -11.32
CA VAL A 25 -18.74 -9.91 -11.61
C VAL A 25 -19.61 -9.08 -12.57
N THR A 26 -20.20 -8.00 -12.07
CA THR A 26 -20.87 -6.98 -12.90
C THR A 26 -19.87 -6.03 -13.59
N ASN A 27 -20.27 -5.41 -14.69
CA ASN A 27 -19.39 -4.56 -15.54
C ASN A 27 -19.22 -3.10 -15.03
N LYS A 28 -19.30 -2.85 -13.71
CA LYS A 28 -19.47 -1.50 -13.15
C LYS A 28 -18.18 -0.69 -12.88
N THR A 29 -16.99 -1.24 -13.09
CA THR A 29 -15.72 -0.57 -12.76
C THR A 29 -14.83 -0.35 -14.00
N ILE A 30 -14.52 0.92 -14.29
CA ILE A 30 -13.61 1.32 -15.39
C ILE A 30 -12.12 1.29 -15.00
N TYR A 31 -11.82 1.15 -13.70
CA TYR A 31 -10.47 1.10 -13.17
C TYR A 31 -10.17 -0.28 -12.57
N SER A 32 -8.93 -0.75 -12.76
CA SER A 32 -8.36 -1.80 -11.92
C SER A 32 -8.11 -1.24 -10.51
N ARG A 33 -8.29 -2.07 -9.49
CA ARG A 33 -8.12 -1.72 -8.08
C ARG A 33 -7.45 -2.88 -7.35
N ASP A 34 -6.65 -2.56 -6.35
CA ASP A 34 -6.12 -3.48 -5.35
C ASP A 34 -6.48 -2.93 -3.96
N TRP A 35 -6.57 -3.79 -2.95
CA TRP A 35 -7.05 -3.41 -1.61
C TRP A 35 -6.59 -4.40 -0.52
N ASN A 36 -6.15 -3.88 0.62
CA ASN A 36 -5.73 -4.64 1.80
C ASN A 36 -5.83 -3.76 3.08
N LEU A 37 -5.47 -4.28 4.26
CA LEU A 37 -5.67 -3.63 5.56
C LEU A 37 -4.98 -2.25 5.74
N TRP A 38 -4.03 -1.86 4.89
CA TRP A 38 -3.55 -0.46 4.85
C TRP A 38 -4.63 0.56 4.42
N HIS A 39 -5.88 0.10 4.19
CA HIS A 39 -7.00 0.86 3.64
C HIS A 39 -8.36 0.41 4.32
N LEU A 40 -8.92 1.18 5.29
CA LEU A 40 -10.22 1.01 6.06
C LEU A 40 -10.29 -0.20 7.06
N SER A 41 -11.22 -0.39 8.03
CA SER A 41 -12.15 0.38 8.94
C SER A 41 -12.83 -0.67 9.91
N HIS A 42 -13.24 -0.57 11.19
CA HIS A 42 -13.43 0.41 12.31
C HIS A 42 -12.95 -0.26 13.67
N GLU A 43 -12.91 0.26 14.93
CA GLU A 43 -13.33 1.46 15.72
C GLU A 43 -12.52 1.51 17.05
N LEU A 44 -12.10 2.69 17.54
CA LEU A 44 -11.60 2.87 18.92
C LEU A 44 -11.44 4.34 19.39
N MET A 45 -11.36 4.49 20.72
CA MET A 45 -10.75 5.60 21.44
C MET A 45 -9.99 5.05 22.67
N GLY A 46 -8.66 5.17 22.70
CA GLY A 46 -7.83 5.08 23.93
C GLY A 46 -7.85 3.76 24.71
N ARG A 47 -7.99 2.60 24.05
CA ARG A 47 -7.96 1.25 24.67
C ARG A 47 -6.68 0.51 24.24
N ASP A 48 -6.32 -0.56 24.93
CA ASP A 48 -5.24 -1.45 24.49
C ASP A 48 -5.73 -2.30 23.30
N ILE A 49 -5.01 -2.28 22.17
CA ILE A 49 -5.49 -2.83 20.89
C ILE A 49 -4.38 -3.36 19.98
N SER A 50 -4.80 -4.22 19.05
CA SER A 50 -3.96 -4.67 17.95
C SER A 50 -3.58 -3.51 16.99
N PRO A 51 -2.36 -3.50 16.42
CA PRO A 51 -1.98 -2.54 15.38
C PRO A 51 -2.89 -2.58 14.14
N ALA A 52 -3.52 -3.72 13.88
CA ALA A 52 -4.52 -3.90 12.84
C ALA A 52 -5.74 -2.98 13.06
N SER A 53 -6.23 -2.91 14.30
CA SER A 53 -7.32 -2.01 14.71
C SER A 53 -6.89 -0.54 14.60
N LEU A 54 -5.71 -0.18 15.13
CA LEU A 54 -5.24 1.20 15.15
C LEU A 54 -5.20 1.84 13.74
N LEU A 55 -4.63 1.12 12.78
CA LEU A 55 -4.55 1.57 11.38
C LEU A 55 -5.94 1.71 10.75
N VAL A 56 -6.82 0.76 11.04
CA VAL A 56 -8.23 0.70 10.68
C VAL A 56 -9.01 1.94 11.16
N GLU A 57 -8.75 2.40 12.38
CA GLU A 57 -9.43 3.54 13.01
C GLU A 57 -8.97 4.87 12.44
N LEU A 58 -7.65 5.03 12.31
CA LEU A 58 -7.04 6.20 11.70
C LEU A 58 -7.48 6.31 10.24
N ASN A 59 -7.64 5.19 9.53
CA ASN A 59 -8.24 5.15 8.19
C ASN A 59 -9.68 5.70 8.19
N GLU A 60 -10.53 5.36 9.16
CA GLU A 60 -11.90 5.87 9.22
C GLU A 60 -11.95 7.37 9.56
N VAL A 61 -11.30 7.78 10.64
CA VAL A 61 -11.34 9.17 11.12
C VAL A 61 -10.80 10.11 10.05
N SER A 62 -9.64 9.78 9.46
CA SER A 62 -8.99 10.67 8.50
C SER A 62 -9.53 10.54 7.07
N GLY A 63 -10.14 9.39 6.71
CA GLY A 63 -10.90 9.23 5.47
C GLY A 63 -12.12 10.16 5.38
N ARG A 64 -12.78 10.46 6.51
CA ARG A 64 -13.85 11.48 6.59
C ARG A 64 -13.36 12.91 6.31
N HIS A 65 -12.05 13.12 6.32
CA HIS A 65 -11.39 14.41 6.07
C HIS A 65 -10.53 14.41 4.78
N GLU A 66 -10.70 13.41 3.90
CA GLU A 66 -9.96 13.22 2.64
C GLU A 66 -8.42 13.17 2.76
N ILE A 67 -7.91 12.84 3.96
CA ILE A 67 -6.47 12.75 4.22
C ILE A 67 -5.87 11.54 3.48
N GLY A 68 -4.62 11.69 3.01
CA GLY A 68 -3.84 10.58 2.47
C GLY A 68 -4.15 10.16 1.02
N ARG A 69 -4.89 10.97 0.26
CA ARG A 69 -5.05 10.78 -1.20
C ARG A 69 -3.85 11.34 -1.97
N ILE A 70 -3.27 10.54 -2.87
CA ILE A 70 -2.13 10.91 -3.72
C ILE A 70 -2.40 10.48 -5.17
N ASP A 71 -2.29 11.39 -6.13
CA ASP A 71 -2.28 11.10 -7.57
C ASP A 71 -0.84 11.28 -8.09
N MET A 72 -0.25 10.22 -8.65
CA MET A 72 1.16 10.24 -9.05
C MET A 72 1.45 9.39 -10.30
N VAL A 73 2.59 9.68 -10.94
CA VAL A 73 3.15 8.89 -12.04
C VAL A 73 4.43 8.19 -11.59
N GLU A 74 4.35 6.88 -11.41
CA GLU A 74 5.46 6.02 -10.96
C GLU A 74 6.26 5.42 -12.13
N ASN A 75 7.45 4.89 -11.83
CA ASN A 75 8.27 4.12 -12.77
C ASN A 75 8.22 2.63 -12.39
N ARG A 76 7.64 1.78 -13.25
CA ARG A 76 7.50 0.35 -12.99
C ARG A 76 8.80 -0.39 -13.23
N LEU A 77 9.01 -1.49 -12.49
CA LEU A 77 10.17 -2.39 -12.66
C LEU A 77 10.35 -2.87 -14.11
N VAL A 78 9.25 -3.01 -14.86
CA VAL A 78 9.23 -3.40 -16.28
C VAL A 78 9.53 -2.25 -17.27
N GLY A 79 10.07 -1.13 -16.80
CA GLY A 79 10.59 -0.03 -17.64
C GLY A 79 9.56 0.97 -18.19
N MET A 80 8.27 0.78 -17.90
CA MET A 80 7.20 1.72 -18.27
C MET A 80 6.81 2.64 -17.12
N LYS A 81 6.17 3.78 -17.42
CA LYS A 81 5.47 4.60 -16.42
C LYS A 81 4.02 4.15 -16.25
N SER A 82 3.44 4.39 -15.07
CA SER A 82 2.00 4.27 -14.84
C SER A 82 1.51 5.40 -13.94
N ARG A 83 0.28 5.86 -14.15
CA ARG A 83 -0.42 6.77 -13.22
C ARG A 83 -1.27 5.94 -12.26
N GLY A 84 -1.23 6.28 -10.98
CA GLY A 84 -2.05 5.68 -9.93
C GLY A 84 -2.63 6.77 -9.04
N VAL A 85 -3.87 6.55 -8.58
CA VAL A 85 -4.46 7.29 -7.46
C VAL A 85 -4.47 6.33 -6.27
N TYR A 86 -3.82 6.74 -5.20
CA TYR A 86 -3.59 5.99 -3.98
C TYR A 86 -4.26 6.70 -2.80
N GLU A 87 -4.77 5.93 -1.83
CA GLU A 87 -5.50 6.47 -0.67
C GLU A 87 -5.07 5.72 0.59
N THR A 88 -4.14 6.30 1.36
CA THR A 88 -3.60 5.72 2.62
C THR A 88 -3.88 6.63 3.83
N PRO A 89 -5.16 6.85 4.19
CA PRO A 89 -5.58 7.84 5.20
C PRO A 89 -4.90 7.66 6.57
N GLY A 90 -5.07 6.49 7.20
CA GLY A 90 -4.50 6.19 8.51
C GLY A 90 -2.99 6.06 8.49
N GLY A 91 -2.42 5.52 7.41
CA GLY A 91 -0.97 5.48 7.18
C GLY A 91 -0.35 6.88 7.13
N THR A 92 -1.07 7.88 6.60
CA THR A 92 -0.62 9.28 6.55
C THR A 92 -0.59 9.91 7.94
N ILE A 93 -1.54 9.57 8.82
CA ILE A 93 -1.48 9.99 10.23
C ILE A 93 -0.32 9.28 10.96
N LEU A 94 -0.17 7.96 10.82
CA LEU A 94 0.93 7.23 11.47
C LEU A 94 2.30 7.75 11.04
N PHE A 95 2.51 8.02 9.75
CA PHE A 95 3.76 8.60 9.24
C PHE A 95 4.01 10.02 9.78
N THR A 96 2.94 10.81 9.98
CA THR A 96 3.05 12.13 10.62
C THR A 96 3.45 11.98 12.09
N ILE A 97 2.82 11.07 12.83
CA ILE A 97 3.13 10.80 14.25
C ILE A 97 4.56 10.27 14.43
N GLU A 98 5.02 9.34 13.57
CA GLU A 98 6.42 8.83 13.59
C GLU A 98 7.43 9.97 13.43
N ARG A 99 7.19 10.87 12.47
CA ARG A 99 8.07 12.00 12.20
C ARG A 99 8.12 12.99 13.37
N GLU A 100 6.97 13.41 13.89
CA GLU A 100 6.93 14.36 15.00
C GLU A 100 7.57 13.75 16.27
N LEU A 101 7.29 12.48 16.59
CA LEU A 101 7.93 11.80 17.73
C LEU A 101 9.45 11.67 17.54
N LYS A 102 9.93 11.26 16.35
CA LYS A 102 11.37 11.19 16.08
C LYS A 102 12.03 12.56 16.10
N SER A 103 11.34 13.65 15.73
CA SER A 103 11.87 15.02 15.85
C SER A 103 12.10 15.50 17.29
N LEU A 104 11.42 14.89 18.26
CA LEU A 104 11.56 15.16 19.70
C LEU A 104 12.54 14.21 20.39
N ALA A 105 12.69 12.99 19.87
CA ALA A 105 13.42 11.90 20.53
C ALA A 105 14.82 11.63 19.94
N LEU A 106 15.09 12.01 18.68
CA LEU A 106 16.34 11.73 17.98
C LEU A 106 17.12 13.01 17.66
N ASP A 107 18.44 12.90 17.60
CA ASP A 107 19.30 13.99 17.15
C ASP A 107 19.31 14.13 15.60
N ARG A 108 19.89 15.24 15.14
CA ARG A 108 19.96 15.60 13.72
C ARG A 108 20.67 14.57 12.85
N GLU A 109 21.78 14.02 13.31
CA GLU A 109 22.63 13.12 12.51
C GLU A 109 21.94 11.77 12.38
N THR A 110 21.36 11.25 13.47
CA THR A 110 20.53 10.02 13.43
C THR A 110 19.37 10.14 12.45
N ILE A 111 18.65 11.27 12.44
CA ILE A 111 17.56 11.51 11.48
C ILE A 111 18.08 11.55 10.03
N GLN A 112 19.19 12.25 9.77
CA GLN A 112 19.78 12.32 8.42
C GLN A 112 20.23 10.95 7.90
N VAL A 113 20.80 10.10 8.75
CA VAL A 113 21.20 8.74 8.35
C VAL A 113 19.95 7.88 8.08
N LYS A 114 18.89 7.93 8.91
CA LYS A 114 17.61 7.24 8.64
C LYS A 114 17.04 7.63 7.27
N ASP A 115 16.95 8.93 7.00
CA ASP A 115 16.33 9.43 5.77
C ASP A 115 17.17 9.12 4.52
N SER A 116 18.49 8.98 4.66
CA SER A 116 19.37 8.48 3.58
C SER A 116 19.02 7.04 3.16
N PHE A 117 18.59 6.21 4.10
CA PHE A 117 18.17 4.82 3.85
C PHE A 117 16.74 4.72 3.32
N ALA A 118 15.83 5.61 3.71
CA ALA A 118 14.40 5.54 3.39
C ALA A 118 14.09 5.36 1.89
N LEU A 119 14.74 6.13 1.00
CA LEU A 119 14.57 6.01 -0.45
C LEU A 119 15.04 4.66 -1.02
N LYS A 120 16.11 4.10 -0.45
CA LYS A 120 16.64 2.78 -0.83
C LYS A 120 15.72 1.67 -0.33
N TYR A 121 15.18 1.80 0.87
CA TYR A 121 14.24 0.85 1.46
C TYR A 121 12.93 0.77 0.68
N ALA A 122 12.29 1.93 0.43
CA ALA A 122 11.08 2.03 -0.37
C ALA A 122 11.26 1.41 -1.77
N LYS A 123 12.44 1.59 -2.39
CA LYS A 123 12.78 0.97 -3.67
C LYS A 123 12.88 -0.56 -3.58
N LEU A 124 13.45 -1.13 -2.51
CA LEU A 124 13.52 -2.59 -2.32
C LEU A 124 12.12 -3.19 -2.16
N GLY A 125 11.25 -2.56 -1.36
CA GLY A 125 9.85 -2.95 -1.23
C GLY A 125 9.10 -2.92 -2.58
N TYR A 126 9.17 -1.80 -3.31
CA TYR A 126 8.46 -1.61 -4.59
C TYR A 126 8.84 -2.65 -5.66
N VAL A 127 10.11 -3.10 -5.70
CA VAL A 127 10.56 -4.12 -6.67
C VAL A 127 10.41 -5.57 -6.17
N GLY A 128 9.73 -5.78 -5.04
CA GLY A 128 9.47 -7.11 -4.47
C GLY A 128 10.68 -7.77 -3.80
N ARG A 129 11.77 -7.02 -3.56
CA ARG A 129 13.00 -7.49 -2.89
C ARG A 129 12.84 -7.46 -1.37
N TRP A 130 11.72 -7.97 -0.86
CA TRP A 130 11.43 -7.98 0.57
C TRP A 130 12.38 -8.92 1.31
N PHE A 131 12.69 -10.10 0.78
CA PHE A 131 13.56 -11.10 1.42
C PHE A 131 15.03 -10.99 0.99
N GLU A 132 15.56 -9.77 0.82
CA GLU A 132 17.00 -9.55 0.61
C GLU A 132 17.70 -9.19 1.94
N PRO A 133 18.89 -9.75 2.24
CA PRO A 133 19.66 -9.41 3.45
C PRO A 133 19.96 -7.91 3.58
N LEU A 134 20.05 -7.18 2.48
CA LEU A 134 20.21 -5.73 2.49
C LEU A 134 19.01 -4.99 3.09
N ARG A 135 17.79 -5.53 2.96
CA ARG A 135 16.60 -4.99 3.63
C ARG A 135 16.64 -5.33 5.12
N GLU A 136 17.13 -6.51 5.48
CA GLU A 136 17.26 -6.98 6.87
C GLU A 136 18.24 -6.12 7.67
N SER A 137 19.44 -5.87 7.14
CA SER A 137 20.41 -4.94 7.76
C SER A 137 19.98 -3.47 7.75
N MET A 138 18.89 -3.12 7.05
CA MET A 138 18.27 -1.78 7.13
C MET A 138 17.16 -1.76 8.19
N ASP A 139 16.40 -2.84 8.39
CA ASP A 139 15.43 -2.96 9.48
C ASP A 139 16.11 -3.00 10.86
N GLU A 140 17.32 -3.56 10.96
CA GLU A 140 18.13 -3.53 12.19
C GLU A 140 18.60 -2.12 12.61
N PHE A 141 18.33 -1.08 11.79
CA PHE A 141 18.83 0.29 11.99
C PHE A 141 17.74 1.37 12.22
N MET A 142 16.49 1.19 11.77
CA MET A 142 15.53 2.30 11.53
C MET A 142 14.44 2.57 12.60
#